data_AF-A0A8S1IAU3-F1
#
_entry.id   AF-A0A8S1IAU3-F1
#
_cell.length_a   1.000
_cell.length_b   1.000
_cell.length_c   1.000
_cell.angle_alpha   90.00
_cell.angle_beta   90.00
_cell.angle_gamma   90.00
#
_symmetry.space_group_name_H-M   'P 1'
#
loop_
_entity.id
_entity.type
_entity.pdbx_description
1 polymer ?
#
loop_
_entity_poly.entity_id
_entity_poly.type
_entity_poly.pdbx_seq_one_letter_code
_entity_poly.pdbx_strand_id
1 'polypeptide(L)'
;MSEQKVKLMEEEMNVYRVQGFTCANCAGKFEKNVKKIPGVQDAKVNFGASKIDVYGNASVEELEKAGAFENLKVSPEKLANQTIQRVKDDTKAHKEEKTPFYKKHSTLLFATLLIAFGYLSHFVNGEDNLVTSMLFVGSIVIGGYSLFKVGFQKFDTL
;
A
#
# COMPACT_ATOMS: atom_id res chain seq x y z
N MET A 1 24.00 23.88 -0.96
CA MET A 1 22.82 24.54 -0.30
C MET A 1 21.58 23.64 -0.23
N SER A 2 21.71 22.30 -0.43
CA SER A 2 20.60 21.33 -0.36
C SER A 2 20.83 20.21 0.67
N GLU A 3 22.03 20.10 1.26
CA GLU A 3 22.38 19.03 2.22
C GLU A 3 22.01 19.37 3.68
N GLN A 4 21.62 20.61 3.97
CA GLN A 4 21.35 21.07 5.33
C GLN A 4 19.91 20.80 5.79
N LYS A 5 19.04 20.24 4.93
CA LYS A 5 17.64 19.92 5.24
C LYS A 5 17.42 18.51 5.80
N VAL A 6 18.49 17.71 5.91
CA VAL A 6 18.43 16.30 6.37
C VAL A 6 18.86 16.15 7.84
N LYS A 7 19.27 17.24 8.52
CA LYS A 7 19.90 17.18 9.86
C LYS A 7 19.09 17.77 11.03
N LEU A 8 17.78 17.95 10.85
CA LEU A 8 16.82 18.35 11.89
C LEU A 8 15.52 17.63 11.47
N MET A 9 14.95 16.64 12.14
CA MET A 9 14.84 16.38 13.57
C MET A 9 14.81 14.86 13.78
N GLU A 10 15.66 14.35 14.65
CA GLU A 10 15.46 13.04 15.31
C GLU A 10 14.44 13.25 16.44
N GLU A 11 13.32 13.88 16.10
CA GLU A 11 12.15 13.94 16.95
C GLU A 11 11.37 12.66 16.68
N GLU A 12 10.99 11.96 17.74
CA GLU A 12 10.22 10.71 17.68
C GLU A 12 8.94 10.94 16.86
N MET A 13 8.98 10.69 15.56
CA MET A 13 7.83 10.74 14.69
C MET A 13 7.14 9.38 14.74
N ASN A 14 6.03 9.33 15.48
CA ASN A 14 5.22 8.14 15.66
C ASN A 14 3.98 8.22 14.77
N VAL A 15 3.70 7.14 14.04
CA VAL A 15 2.52 7.05 13.17
C VAL A 15 1.49 6.16 13.83
N TYR A 16 0.25 6.62 13.91
CA TYR A 16 -0.86 5.87 14.50
C TYR A 16 -2.00 5.73 13.50
N ARG A 17 -2.63 4.56 13.50
CA ARG A 17 -3.87 4.30 12.78
C ARG A 17 -5.04 4.64 13.69
N VAL A 18 -6.01 5.36 13.13
CA VAL A 18 -7.17 5.87 13.86
C VAL A 18 -8.43 5.28 13.25
N GLN A 19 -9.26 4.63 14.05
CA GLN A 19 -10.55 4.08 13.63
C GLN A 19 -11.69 4.91 14.20
N GLY A 20 -12.79 5.02 13.46
CA GLY A 20 -13.98 5.76 13.89
C GLY A 20 -14.11 7.17 13.29
N PHE A 21 -13.27 7.54 12.31
CA PHE A 21 -13.48 8.80 11.59
C PHE A 21 -14.77 8.77 10.77
N THR A 22 -15.75 9.56 11.19
CA THR A 22 -17.05 9.71 10.51
C THR A 22 -17.09 10.95 9.60
N CYS A 23 -16.23 11.94 9.85
CA CYS A 23 -16.25 13.21 9.13
C CYS A 23 -14.86 13.90 9.06
N ALA A 24 -14.58 14.62 7.98
CA ALA A 24 -13.32 15.33 7.79
C ALA A 24 -13.09 16.45 8.84
N ASN A 25 -14.18 17.10 9.27
CA ASN A 25 -14.12 18.12 10.31
C ASN A 25 -13.76 17.51 11.69
N CYS A 26 -14.24 16.29 11.95
CA CYS A 26 -13.95 15.50 13.15
C CYS A 26 -12.47 15.15 13.20
N ALA A 27 -11.88 14.75 12.07
CA ALA A 27 -10.45 14.56 11.91
C ALA A 27 -9.63 15.83 12.16
N GLY A 28 -10.07 16.98 11.64
CA GLY A 28 -9.42 18.26 11.93
C GLY A 28 -9.50 18.67 13.41
N LYS A 29 -10.62 18.39 14.08
CA LYS A 29 -10.77 18.59 15.53
C LYS A 29 -9.84 17.66 16.32
N PHE A 30 -9.75 16.40 15.92
CA PHE A 30 -8.84 15.42 16.51
C PHE A 30 -7.37 15.87 16.40
N GLU A 31 -6.92 16.29 15.21
CA GLU A 31 -5.56 16.82 15.01
C GLU A 31 -5.24 17.96 15.98
N LYS A 32 -6.16 18.93 16.10
CA LYS A 32 -6.00 20.07 17.01
C LYS A 32 -5.97 19.66 18.49
N ASN A 33 -6.69 18.61 18.88
CA ASN A 33 -6.65 18.08 20.24
C ASN A 33 -5.32 17.38 20.53
N VAL A 34 -4.81 16.60 19.57
CA VAL A 34 -3.52 15.91 19.71
C VAL A 34 -2.37 16.91 19.84
N LYS A 35 -2.39 18.03 19.10
CA LYS A 35 -1.43 19.13 19.24
C LYS A 35 -1.40 19.79 20.62
N LYS A 36 -2.43 19.60 21.44
CA LYS A 36 -2.51 20.16 22.81
C LYS A 36 -1.97 19.19 23.87
N ILE A 37 -1.66 17.95 23.50
CA ILE A 37 -1.10 16.96 24.42
C ILE A 37 0.32 17.39 24.80
N PRO A 38 0.68 17.45 26.09
CA PRO A 38 2.04 17.76 26.52
C PRO A 38 3.05 16.78 25.92
N GLY A 39 4.14 17.29 25.33
CA GLY A 39 5.15 16.46 24.67
C GLY A 39 4.93 16.25 23.16
N VAL A 40 3.76 16.63 22.63
CA VAL A 40 3.51 16.71 21.18
C VAL A 40 3.97 18.06 20.66
N GLN A 41 4.84 18.03 19.65
CA GLN A 41 5.39 19.22 18.98
C GLN A 41 4.54 19.59 17.76
N ASP A 42 4.17 18.59 16.97
CA ASP A 42 3.24 18.73 15.86
C ASP A 42 2.46 17.43 15.65
N ALA A 43 1.32 17.52 14.98
CA ALA A 43 0.53 16.36 14.58
C ALA A 43 -0.18 16.63 13.26
N LYS A 44 -0.30 15.62 12.39
CA LYS A 44 -0.95 15.78 11.09
C LYS A 44 -1.83 14.58 10.79
N VAL A 45 -3.12 14.84 10.58
CA VAL A 45 -4.07 13.79 10.23
C VAL A 45 -4.13 13.62 8.71
N ASN A 46 -4.03 12.37 8.27
CA ASN A 46 -4.42 11.95 6.94
C ASN A 46 -5.77 11.23 7.04
N PHE A 47 -6.86 11.99 6.84
CA PHE A 47 -8.22 11.47 6.92
C PHE A 47 -8.47 10.34 5.91
N GLY A 48 -8.01 10.49 4.66
CA GLY A 48 -8.17 9.46 3.63
C GLY A 48 -7.44 8.16 3.95
N ALA A 49 -6.28 8.24 4.62
CA ALA A 49 -5.54 7.06 5.06
C ALA A 49 -5.99 6.53 6.44
N SER A 50 -6.84 7.26 7.17
CA SER A 50 -7.21 6.98 8.56
C SER A 50 -5.98 6.89 9.48
N LYS A 51 -5.06 7.85 9.36
CA LYS A 51 -3.79 7.91 10.09
C LYS A 51 -3.53 9.28 10.68
N ILE A 52 -2.70 9.33 11.70
CA ILE A 52 -2.11 10.55 12.24
C ILE A 52 -0.60 10.36 12.44
N ASP A 53 0.16 11.32 11.94
CA ASP A 53 1.59 11.46 12.21
C ASP A 53 1.73 12.37 13.43
N VAL A 54 2.46 11.93 14.46
CA VAL A 54 2.68 12.68 15.71
C VAL A 54 4.17 12.86 15.90
N TYR A 55 4.60 14.11 15.98
CA TYR A 55 5.99 14.49 16.23
C TYR A 55 6.14 14.78 17.72
N GLY A 56 6.91 13.96 18.43
CA GLY A 56 7.09 14.04 19.87
C GLY A 56 6.53 12.82 20.61
N ASN A 57 6.34 12.98 21.91
CA ASN A 57 5.94 11.89 22.79
C ASN A 57 4.44 11.98 23.11
N ALA A 58 3.68 10.95 22.75
CA ALA A 58 2.29 10.79 23.14
C ALA A 58 1.97 9.30 23.34
N SER A 59 1.32 8.98 24.45
CA SER A 59 0.80 7.63 24.68
C SER A 59 -0.48 7.39 23.86
N VAL A 60 -0.76 6.12 23.56
CA VAL A 60 -2.00 5.73 22.87
C VAL A 60 -3.23 6.18 23.67
N GLU A 61 -3.17 6.10 25.00
CA GLU A 61 -4.28 6.48 25.87
C GLU A 61 -4.59 7.98 25.81
N GLU A 62 -3.56 8.84 25.70
CA GLU A 62 -3.75 10.28 25.52
C GLU A 62 -4.36 10.62 24.16
N LEU A 63 -3.95 9.89 23.11
CA LEU A 63 -4.51 10.03 21.78
C LEU A 63 -5.99 9.59 21.77
N GLU A 64 -6.35 8.47 22.42
CA GLU A 64 -7.74 8.05 22.54
C GLU A 64 -8.58 9.04 23.35
N LYS A 65 -8.03 9.62 24.42
CA LYS A 65 -8.68 10.72 25.18
C LYS A 65 -8.93 11.94 24.29
N ALA A 66 -7.98 12.33 23.46
CA ALA A 66 -8.14 13.42 22.49
C ALA A 66 -9.24 13.14 21.45
N GLY A 67 -9.49 11.86 21.15
CA GLY A 67 -10.50 11.34 20.23
C GLY A 67 -11.81 10.86 20.90
N ALA A 68 -11.98 11.03 22.20
CA ALA A 68 -13.12 10.46 22.95
C ALA A 68 -14.49 10.95 22.46
N PHE A 69 -14.54 12.14 21.85
CA PHE A 69 -15.76 12.74 21.31
C PHE A 69 -16.39 11.93 20.15
N GLU A 70 -15.63 11.08 19.48
CA GLU A 70 -16.09 10.15 18.42
C GLU A 70 -15.82 8.68 18.77
N ASN A 71 -15.46 8.39 20.03
CA ASN A 71 -15.02 7.05 20.45
C ASN A 71 -13.89 6.48 19.56
N LEU A 72 -12.94 7.34 19.18
CA LEU A 72 -11.85 6.94 18.30
C LEU A 72 -10.96 5.89 18.97
N LYS A 73 -10.60 4.85 18.22
CA LYS A 73 -9.61 3.85 18.64
C LYS A 73 -8.29 4.14 17.96
N VAL A 74 -7.22 4.17 18.74
CA VAL A 74 -5.88 4.51 18.24
C VAL A 74 -4.98 3.32 18.42
N SER A 75 -4.23 2.97 17.38
CA SER A 75 -3.27 1.87 17.42
C SER A 75 -1.96 2.33 16.79
N PRO A 76 -0.80 2.03 17.39
CA PRO A 76 0.47 2.36 16.78
C PRO A 76 0.58 1.61 15.46
N GLU A 77 0.81 2.34 14.37
CA GLU A 77 1.11 1.69 13.11
C GLU A 77 2.54 1.18 13.22
N LYS A 78 2.74 -0.14 13.06
CA LYS A 78 4.07 -0.77 13.04
C LYS A 78 4.84 -0.33 11.80
N LEU A 79 5.24 0.94 11.76
CA LEU A 79 5.78 1.59 10.59
C LEU A 79 7.23 2.02 10.75
N ALA A 80 7.81 1.90 11.95
CA ALA A 80 9.24 2.17 12.14
C ALA A 80 10.13 1.13 11.44
N ASN A 81 9.75 -0.16 11.39
CA ASN A 81 10.58 -1.17 10.72
C ASN A 81 10.25 -1.36 9.24
N GLN A 82 9.01 -1.11 8.80
CA GLN A 82 8.63 -1.31 7.39
C GLN A 82 8.88 -0.08 6.51
N THR A 83 8.76 1.15 7.04
CA THR A 83 9.01 2.35 6.24
C THR A 83 10.48 2.75 6.21
N ILE A 84 11.30 2.47 7.25
CA ILE A 84 12.76 2.56 7.11
C ILE A 84 13.25 1.56 6.04
N GLN A 85 12.58 0.41 5.91
CA GLN A 85 12.91 -0.57 4.88
C GLN A 85 12.43 -0.15 3.49
N ARG A 86 11.26 0.49 3.35
CA ARG A 86 10.78 1.06 2.07
C ARG A 86 11.49 2.35 1.66
N VAL A 87 11.87 3.23 2.59
CA VAL A 87 12.70 4.41 2.31
C VAL A 87 14.15 4.01 1.98
N LYS A 88 14.67 2.90 2.57
CA LYS A 88 15.90 2.26 2.08
C LYS A 88 15.72 1.56 0.73
N ASP A 89 14.54 1.06 0.41
CA ASP A 89 14.21 0.48 -0.90
C ASP A 89 14.18 1.59 -1.98
N ASP A 90 13.53 2.72 -1.69
CA ASP A 90 13.42 3.89 -2.57
C ASP A 90 14.77 4.62 -2.72
N THR A 91 15.61 4.66 -1.67
CA THR A 91 16.98 5.24 -1.76
C THR A 91 17.97 4.27 -2.42
N LYS A 92 17.62 2.98 -2.56
CA LYS A 92 18.38 2.00 -3.35
C LYS A 92 17.81 1.80 -4.76
N ALA A 93 16.83 2.59 -5.18
CA ALA A 93 16.30 2.57 -6.54
C ALA A 93 17.23 3.21 -7.59
N HIS A 94 18.46 3.58 -7.23
CA HIS A 94 19.54 3.90 -8.18
C HIS A 94 20.86 3.20 -7.81
N LYS A 95 20.80 1.89 -7.56
CA LYS A 95 21.93 1.03 -7.92
C LYS A 95 21.36 -0.19 -8.63
N GLU A 96 21.41 -0.14 -9.95
CA GLU A 96 21.10 -1.24 -10.85
C GLU A 96 21.91 -2.48 -10.46
N GLU A 97 21.33 -3.32 -9.60
CA GLU A 97 21.72 -4.71 -9.51
C GLU A 97 21.03 -5.43 -10.68
N LYS A 98 21.82 -5.73 -11.71
CA LYS A 98 21.44 -6.51 -12.90
C LYS A 98 20.96 -7.90 -12.50
N THR A 99 19.76 -7.99 -11.96
CA THR A 99 19.00 -9.23 -11.99
C THR A 99 18.40 -9.35 -13.40
N PRO A 100 18.59 -10.47 -14.11
CA PRO A 100 18.19 -10.58 -15.50
C PRO A 100 16.67 -10.44 -15.64
N PHE A 101 16.27 -9.38 -16.34
CA PHE A 101 14.91 -8.92 -16.58
C PHE A 101 13.92 -10.04 -16.99
N TYR A 102 14.41 -11.07 -17.67
CA TYR A 102 13.63 -12.23 -18.13
C TYR A 102 12.98 -13.05 -17.01
N LYS A 103 13.56 -13.13 -15.80
CA LYS A 103 12.96 -13.90 -14.70
C LYS A 103 11.78 -13.18 -14.04
N LYS A 104 11.76 -11.85 -14.05
CA LYS A 104 10.75 -11.03 -13.35
C LYS A 104 9.50 -10.81 -14.20
N HIS A 105 9.64 -10.79 -15.53
CA HIS A 105 8.55 -10.51 -16.47
C HIS A 105 8.14 -11.70 -17.33
N SER A 106 8.58 -12.92 -17.00
CA SER A 106 8.26 -14.15 -17.75
C SER A 106 6.75 -14.31 -18.00
N THR A 107 5.93 -14.10 -16.99
CA THR A 107 4.46 -14.18 -17.11
C THR A 107 3.89 -13.17 -18.10
N LEU A 108 4.43 -11.96 -18.14
CA LEU A 108 3.99 -10.89 -19.05
C LEU A 108 4.42 -11.20 -20.49
N LEU A 109 5.62 -11.74 -20.66
CA LEU A 109 6.12 -12.18 -21.97
C LEU A 109 5.32 -13.37 -22.50
N PHE A 110 4.98 -14.34 -21.63
CA PHE A 110 4.18 -15.50 -22.01
C PHE A 110 2.74 -15.13 -22.38
N ALA A 111 2.13 -14.20 -21.63
CA ALA A 111 0.80 -13.69 -21.96
C ALA A 111 0.79 -12.94 -23.30
N THR A 112 1.77 -12.06 -23.52
CA THR A 112 1.91 -11.31 -24.78
C THR A 112 2.16 -12.25 -25.97
N LEU A 113 3.01 -13.26 -25.78
CA LEU A 113 3.29 -14.28 -26.80
C LEU A 113 2.04 -15.11 -27.14
N LEU A 114 1.29 -15.57 -26.14
CA LEU A 114 0.06 -16.35 -26.35
C LEU A 114 -1.02 -15.54 -27.07
N ILE A 115 -1.17 -14.26 -26.74
CA ILE A 115 -2.12 -13.36 -27.42
C ILE A 115 -1.71 -13.19 -28.89
N ALA A 116 -0.42 -12.96 -29.16
CA ALA A 116 0.11 -12.85 -30.52
C ALA A 116 -0.08 -14.15 -31.32
N PHE A 117 0.14 -15.31 -30.68
CA PHE A 117 -0.04 -16.62 -31.29
C PHE A 117 -1.53 -16.93 -31.56
N GLY A 118 -2.42 -16.55 -30.64
CA GLY A 118 -3.87 -16.64 -30.84
C GLY A 118 -4.36 -15.78 -32.02
N TYR A 119 -3.84 -14.56 -32.14
CA TYR A 119 -4.12 -13.68 -33.28
C TYR A 119 -3.61 -14.25 -34.61
N LEU A 120 -2.39 -14.83 -34.61
CA LEU A 120 -1.85 -15.49 -35.78
C LEU A 120 -2.67 -16.73 -36.16
N SER A 121 -3.11 -17.51 -35.18
CA SER A 121 -3.93 -18.70 -35.41
C SER A 121 -5.34 -18.35 -35.92
N HIS A 122 -5.90 -17.21 -35.49
CA HIS A 122 -7.17 -16.67 -36.01
C HIS A 122 -7.09 -16.42 -37.52
N PHE A 123 -5.95 -15.91 -37.99
CA PHE A 123 -5.74 -15.60 -39.41
C PHE A 123 -5.55 -16.85 -40.30
N VAL A 124 -5.02 -17.95 -39.74
CA VAL A 124 -4.73 -19.19 -40.51
C VAL A 124 -5.88 -20.19 -40.48
N ASN A 125 -6.60 -20.30 -39.36
CA ASN A 125 -7.57 -21.39 -39.13
C ASN A 125 -9.04 -20.95 -39.11
N GLY A 126 -9.35 -19.65 -39.13
CA GLY A 126 -10.74 -19.18 -39.06
C GLY A 126 -11.42 -19.43 -37.71
N GLU A 127 -12.50 -18.70 -37.46
CA GLU A 127 -13.13 -18.51 -36.14
C GLU A 127 -13.80 -19.76 -35.56
N ASP A 128 -14.09 -20.77 -36.39
CA ASP A 128 -14.91 -21.93 -36.02
C ASP A 128 -14.10 -23.13 -35.45
N ASN A 129 -12.78 -22.99 -35.29
CA ASN A 129 -11.94 -24.08 -34.81
C ASN A 129 -11.95 -24.22 -33.28
N LEU A 130 -12.29 -25.43 -32.81
CA LEU A 130 -12.38 -25.82 -31.39
C LEU A 130 -11.09 -25.52 -30.60
N VAL A 131 -9.94 -25.50 -31.28
CA VAL A 131 -8.63 -25.18 -30.71
C VAL A 131 -8.54 -23.71 -30.26
N THR A 132 -9.10 -22.77 -31.03
CA THR A 132 -9.11 -21.34 -30.70
C THR A 132 -9.95 -21.10 -29.44
N SER A 133 -11.12 -21.75 -29.34
CA SER A 133 -11.96 -21.69 -28.14
C SER A 133 -11.25 -22.22 -26.89
N MET A 134 -10.54 -23.34 -27.01
CA MET A 134 -9.76 -23.92 -25.91
C MET A 134 -8.62 -23.00 -25.44
N LEU A 135 -7.96 -22.30 -26.36
CA LEU A 135 -6.89 -21.34 -26.05
C LEU A 135 -7.40 -20.13 -25.25
N PHE A 136 -8.55 -19.57 -25.63
CA PHE A 136 -9.16 -18.44 -24.89
C PHE A 136 -9.62 -18.86 -23.50
N VAL A 137 -10.27 -20.03 -23.37
CA VAL A 137 -10.69 -20.56 -22.07
C VAL A 137 -9.47 -20.80 -21.17
N GLY A 138 -8.39 -21.37 -21.70
CA GLY A 138 -7.14 -21.55 -20.96
C GLY A 138 -6.54 -20.24 -20.44
N SER A 139 -6.53 -19.19 -21.28
CA SER A 139 -6.05 -17.86 -20.89
C SER A 139 -6.86 -17.25 -19.74
N ILE A 140 -8.19 -17.33 -19.82
CA ILE A 140 -9.11 -16.81 -18.79
C ILE A 140 -8.91 -17.56 -17.47
N VAL A 141 -8.77 -18.90 -17.50
CA VAL A 141 -8.58 -19.70 -16.29
C VAL A 141 -7.24 -19.38 -15.61
N ILE A 142 -6.15 -19.31 -16.38
CA ILE A 142 -4.81 -19.02 -15.84
C ILE A 142 -4.76 -17.58 -15.28
N GLY A 143 -5.32 -16.61 -16.00
CA GLY A 143 -5.40 -15.22 -15.55
C GLY A 143 -6.29 -15.03 -14.32
N GLY A 144 -7.47 -15.66 -14.33
CA GLY A 144 -8.44 -15.59 -13.24
C GLY A 144 -7.96 -16.29 -11.96
N TYR A 145 -7.23 -17.39 -12.08
CA TYR A 145 -6.71 -18.13 -10.92
C TYR A 145 -5.78 -17.30 -10.03
N SER A 146 -4.95 -16.44 -10.63
CA SER A 146 -4.09 -15.50 -9.92
C SER A 146 -4.88 -14.55 -9.00
N LEU A 147 -5.96 -13.96 -9.54
CA LEU A 147 -6.84 -13.06 -8.80
C LEU A 147 -7.63 -13.78 -7.71
N PHE A 148 -8.16 -14.96 -8.03
CA PHE A 148 -8.94 -15.78 -7.10
C PHE A 148 -8.11 -16.20 -5.88
N LYS A 149 -6.85 -16.59 -6.09
CA LYS A 149 -5.93 -16.99 -5.02
C LYS A 149 -5.69 -15.86 -4.00
N VAL A 150 -5.54 -14.62 -4.47
CA VAL A 150 -5.34 -13.46 -3.59
C VAL A 150 -6.64 -13.12 -2.82
N GLY A 151 -7.80 -13.33 -3.44
CA GLY A 151 -9.10 -13.18 -2.78
C GLY A 151 -9.29 -14.18 -1.64
N PHE A 152 -8.98 -15.45 -1.89
CA PHE A 152 -9.16 -16.53 -0.90
C PHE A 152 -8.22 -16.39 0.31
N GLN A 153 -6.98 -15.95 0.09
CA GLN A 153 -6.03 -15.72 1.18
C GLN A 153 -6.50 -14.70 2.21
N LYS A 154 -7.34 -13.73 1.83
CA LYS A 154 -7.90 -12.74 2.77
C LYS A 154 -9.14 -13.24 3.51
N PHE A 155 -9.80 -14.28 2.99
CA PHE A 155 -10.99 -14.86 3.60
C PHE A 155 -10.63 -15.79 4.77
N ASP A 156 -9.57 -16.59 4.64
CA ASP A 156 -9.07 -17.48 5.71
C ASP A 156 -8.46 -16.75 6.92
N THR A 157 -8.31 -15.42 6.87
CA THR A 157 -7.74 -14.61 7.97
C THR A 157 -8.79 -13.79 8.73
N LEU A 158 -10.09 -14.04 8.50
CA LEU A 158 -11.22 -13.43 9.21
C LEU A 158 -11.85 -14.43 10.18
#